data_AF-A0A7W0SNH7-F1
#
_entry.id   AF-A0A7W0SNH7-F1
#
_cell.length_a   1.000
_cell.length_b   1.000
_cell.length_c   1.000
_cell.angle_alpha   90.00
_cell.angle_beta   90.00
_cell.angle_gamma   90.00
#
_symmetry.space_group_name_H-M   'P 1'
#
loop_
_entity.id
_entity.type
_entity.pdbx_description
1 polymer ?
#
loop_
_entity_poly.entity_id
_entity_poly.type
_entity_poly.pdbx_seq_one_letter_code
_entity_poly.pdbx_strand_id
1 'polypeptide(L)' 'MTARPSRLQREEPSILDIDEERSAEGHQRVVLHMQSGDDVTIEAKVIVMPK' A
#
# COMPACT_ATOMS: atom_id res chain seq x y z
N MET A 1 -39.34 -2.68 -17.23
CA MET A 1 -37.91 -2.50 -17.55
C MET A 1 -37.18 -2.23 -16.24
N THR A 2 -36.49 -3.22 -15.67
CA THR A 2 -35.75 -3.08 -14.42
C THR A 2 -34.29 -2.71 -14.75
N ALA A 3 -33.88 -1.50 -14.40
CA ALA A 3 -32.49 -1.05 -14.54
C ALA A 3 -31.61 -1.91 -13.62
N ARG A 4 -30.59 -2.56 -14.18
CA ARG A 4 -29.57 -3.27 -13.40
C ARG A 4 -28.77 -2.23 -12.60
N PRO A 5 -28.49 -2.46 -11.31
CA PRO A 5 -27.63 -1.56 -10.56
C PRO A 5 -26.25 -1.55 -11.21
N SER A 6 -25.78 -0.35 -11.58
CA SER A 6 -24.42 -0.12 -12.03
C SER A 6 -23.48 -0.60 -10.92
N ARG A 7 -22.75 -1.68 -11.21
CA ARG A 7 -21.65 -2.14 -10.38
C ARG A 7 -20.69 -0.96 -10.27
N LEU A 8 -20.61 -0.34 -9.09
CA LEU A 8 -19.56 0.61 -8.75
C LEU A 8 -18.24 -0.11 -9.09
N GLN A 9 -17.61 0.30 -10.19
CA GLN A 9 -16.25 -0.13 -10.48
C GLN A 9 -15.43 0.49 -9.35
N ARG A 10 -15.10 -0.31 -8.32
CA ARG A 10 -14.08 0.13 -7.36
C ARG A 10 -12.82 0.23 -8.21
N GLU A 11 -12.34 1.44 -8.40
CA GLU A 11 -11.02 1.66 -8.94
C GLU A 11 -10.06 0.93 -8.00
N GLU A 12 -9.46 -0.16 -8.47
CA GLU A 12 -8.48 -0.87 -7.68
C GLU A 12 -7.24 0.01 -7.60
N PRO A 13 -6.73 0.29 -6.39
CA PRO A 13 -5.54 1.10 -6.22
C PRO A 13 -4.37 0.43 -6.96
N SER A 14 -3.73 1.17 -7.86
CA SER A 14 -2.62 0.69 -8.69
C SER A 14 -1.31 1.34 -8.23
N ILE A 15 -0.31 0.51 -7.94
CA ILE A 15 1.00 0.94 -7.44
C ILE A 15 1.92 1.22 -8.63
N LEU A 16 2.55 2.38 -8.63
CA LEU A 16 3.56 2.79 -9.60
C LEU A 16 4.94 2.29 -9.19
N ASP A 17 5.33 2.56 -7.93
CA ASP A 17 6.64 2.24 -7.40
C ASP A 17 6.61 2.02 -5.89
N ILE A 18 7.63 1.36 -5.36
CA ILE A 18 7.77 1.03 -3.94
C ILE A 18 9.18 1.37 -3.46
N ASP A 19 9.26 2.30 -2.51
CA ASP A 19 10.49 2.63 -1.81
C ASP A 19 10.49 2.01 -0.40
N GLU A 20 11.53 1.24 -0.08
CA GLU A 20 11.69 0.58 1.22
C GLU A 20 12.95 1.04 1.93
N GLU A 21 12.80 1.47 3.18
CA GLU A 21 13.91 1.81 4.08
C GLU A 21 13.82 0.98 5.36
N ARG A 22 14.95 0.40 5.76
CA ARG A 22 15.08 -0.33 7.03
C ARG A 22 16.10 0.36 7.92
N SER A 23 15.68 0.72 9.13
CA SER A 23 16.57 1.28 10.14
C SER A 23 17.35 0.18 10.88
N ALA A 24 18.52 0.54 11.41
CA ALA A 24 19.34 -0.33 12.24
C ALA A 24 18.63 -0.74 13.55
N GLU A 25 17.63 0.03 13.98
CA GLU A 25 16.82 -0.19 15.19
C GLU A 25 15.64 -1.15 14.95
N GLY A 26 15.54 -1.72 13.74
CA GLY A 26 14.49 -2.67 13.38
C GLY A 26 13.16 -2.02 13.01
N HIS A 27 13.15 -0.73 12.67
CA HIS A 27 12.00 -0.09 12.04
C HIS A 27 12.09 -0.24 10.52
N GLN A 28 10.95 -0.43 9.87
CA GLN A 28 10.83 -0.45 8.42
C GLN A 28 9.80 0.59 8.00
N ARG A 29 10.15 1.39 7.00
CA ARG A 29 9.26 2.32 6.34
C ARG A 29 9.12 1.88 4.88
N VAL A 30 7.88 1.77 4.42
CA VAL A 30 7.53 1.47 3.04
C VAL A 30 6.71 2.63 2.51
N VAL A 31 7.12 3.20 1.39
CA VAL A 31 6.38 4.25 0.67
C VAL A 31 5.88 3.66 -0.63
N LEU A 32 4.56 3.65 -0.81
CA LEU A 32 3.89 3.22 -2.02
C LEU A 32 3.53 4.46 -2.83
N HIS A 33 4.11 4.60 -4.02
CA HIS A 33 3.75 5.64 -4.95
C HIS A 33 2.57 5.14 -5.80
N MET A 34 1.43 5.81 -5.73
CA MET A 34 0.22 5.38 -6.44
C MET A 34 0.17 6.01 -7.84
N GLN A 35 -0.40 5.30 -8.81
CA GLN A 35 -0.64 5.87 -10.15
C GLN A 35 -1.59 7.08 -10.13
N SER A 36 -2.41 7.24 -9.09
CA SER A 36 -3.23 8.43 -8.87
C SER A 36 -2.41 9.69 -8.54
N GLY A 37 -1.13 9.53 -8.18
CA GLY A 37 -0.26 10.61 -7.68
C GLY A 37 -0.30 10.77 -6.16
N ASP A 38 -1.08 9.95 -5.45
CA ASP A 38 -1.05 9.89 -3.99
C ASP A 38 0.10 9.00 -3.50
N ASP A 39 0.64 9.31 -2.32
CA ASP A 39 1.62 8.46 -1.65
C ASP A 39 1.01 7.84 -0.39
N VAL A 40 1.25 6.53 -0.19
CA VAL A 40 0.87 5.81 1.02
C VAL A 40 2.13 5.40 1.77
N THR A 41 2.31 5.93 2.98
CA THR A 41 3.42 5.53 3.87
C THR A 41 2.94 4.49 4.89
N ILE A 42 3.65 3.36 4.97
CA ILE A 42 3.47 2.30 5.96
C ILE A 42 4.71 2.27 6.85
N GLU A 43 4.51 2.51 8.15
CA GLU A 43 5.57 2.39 9.16
C GLU A 43 5.32 1.12 9.99
N ALA A 44 6.31 0.23 10.03
CA ALA A 44 6.23 -1.04 10.74
C ALA A 44 7.47 -1.27 11.60
N LYS A 45 7.29 -1.97 12.72
CA LYS A 45 8.40 -2.50 13.51
C LYS A 45 8.63 -3.95 13.12
N VAL A 46 9.83 -4.28 12.67
CA VAL A 46 10.19 -5.64 12.28
C VAL A 46 10.58 -6.43 13.54
N ILE A 47 9.74 -7.40 13.90
CA ILE A 47 10.02 -8.34 15.00
C ILE A 47 10.57 -9.64 14.39
N VAL A 48 11.86 -9.89 14.56
CA VAL A 48 12.47 -11.17 14.14
C VAL A 48 12.29 -12.16 15.30
N MET A 49 11.47 -13.19 15.11
CA MET A 49 11.36 -14.29 16.08
C MET A 49 12.41 -15.36 15.74
N PRO A 50 13.23 -15.81 16.70
CA PRO A 50 14.12 -16.95 16.48
C PRO A 50 13.29 -18.22 16.22
N LYS A 51 13.78 -19.05 15.30
CA LYS A 51 13.18 -20.34 14.93
C LYS A 51 13.36 -21.39 16.02
#